data_AF-A0A1Q7PPQ5-F1
#
_entry.id   AF-A0A1Q7PPQ5-F1
#
_cell.length_a   1.000
_cell.length_b   1.000
_cell.length_c   1.000
_cell.angle_alpha   90.00
_cell.angle_beta   90.00
_cell.angle_gamma   90.00
#
_symmetry.space_group_name_H-M   'P 1'
#
loop_
_entity.id
_entity.type
_entity.pdbx_description
1 polymer ?
#
loop_
_entity_poly.entity_id
_entity_poly.type
_entity_poly.pdbx_seq_one_letter_code
_entity_poly.pdbx_strand_id
1 'polypeptide(L)'
;MAKAIWNGAVLAESNKCEIVEGNHYFPPDAIKRQYFKPSAAHTTCPWKGEASYYDVDVNGQVNKDAAWYYPSPKDAAKNITGYVAFWKGVKVEA
;
A
#
# COMPACT_ATOMS: atom_id res chain seq x y z
N MET A 1 -2.15 15.95 -5.12
CA MET A 1 -1.02 14.98 -5.16
C MET A 1 -1.24 14.10 -3.98
N ALA A 2 -1.37 12.79 -4.20
CA ALA A 2 -1.82 11.92 -3.14
C ALA A 2 -0.73 11.71 -2.08
N LYS A 3 -1.14 11.66 -0.81
CA LYS A 3 -0.30 11.38 0.36
C LYS A 3 -0.95 10.31 1.23
N ALA A 4 -0.17 9.31 1.62
CA ALA A 4 -0.55 8.35 2.66
C ALA A 4 0.15 8.74 3.96
N ILE A 5 -0.61 8.98 5.02
CA ILE A 5 -0.12 9.54 6.29
C ILE A 5 -0.57 8.68 7.46
N TRP A 6 0.35 8.32 8.35
CA TRP A 6 0.04 7.63 9.60
C TRP A 6 0.97 8.09 10.72
N ASN A 7 0.41 8.33 11.91
CA ASN A 7 1.14 8.86 13.08
C ASN A 7 1.99 10.11 12.75
N GLY A 8 1.48 11.00 11.89
CA GLY A 8 2.16 12.23 11.46
C GLY A 8 3.28 12.02 10.43
N ALA A 9 3.63 10.78 10.09
CA ALA A 9 4.62 10.47 9.06
C ALA A 9 3.95 10.28 7.69
N VAL A 10 4.54 10.88 6.65
CA VAL A 10 4.16 10.63 5.26
C VAL A 10 4.82 9.32 4.80
N LEU A 11 4.02 8.27 4.64
CA LEU A 11 4.44 6.93 4.23
C LEU A 11 4.69 6.84 2.72
N ALA A 12 3.88 7.54 1.93
CA ALA A 12 4.01 7.62 0.48
C ALA A 12 3.45 8.94 -0.06
N GLU A 13 3.99 9.42 -1.17
CA GLU A 13 3.53 10.64 -1.84
C GLU A 13 3.75 10.53 -3.35
N SER A 14 2.71 10.72 -4.17
CA SER A 14 2.84 10.63 -5.63
C SER A 14 1.70 11.32 -6.38
N ASN A 15 1.99 11.75 -7.61
CA ASN A 15 1.01 12.17 -8.61
C ASN A 15 0.72 11.08 -9.67
N LYS A 16 1.35 9.91 -9.55
CA LYS A 16 1.22 8.77 -10.49
C LYS A 16 0.46 7.60 -9.86
N CYS A 17 -0.46 7.90 -8.93
CA CYS A 17 -1.24 6.85 -8.28
C CYS A 17 -2.30 6.32 -9.24
N GLU A 18 -2.52 5.01 -9.19
CA GLU A 18 -3.65 4.35 -9.84
C GLU A 18 -4.80 4.25 -8.85
N ILE A 19 -6.05 4.41 -9.31
CA ILE A 19 -7.24 4.27 -8.45
C ILE A 19 -8.00 3.03 -8.86
N VAL A 20 -8.14 2.09 -7.94
CA VAL A 20 -8.87 0.84 -8.14
C VAL A 20 -9.79 0.60 -6.95
N GLU A 21 -11.09 0.47 -7.20
CA GLU A 21 -12.13 0.30 -6.16
C GLU A 21 -12.05 1.38 -5.06
N GLY A 22 -11.77 2.63 -5.45
CA GLY A 22 -11.64 3.77 -4.53
C GLY A 22 -10.33 3.83 -3.74
N ASN A 23 -9.44 2.85 -3.89
CA ASN A 23 -8.14 2.84 -3.23
C ASN A 23 -7.07 3.47 -4.11
N HIS A 24 -6.23 4.33 -3.54
CA HIS A 24 -5.06 4.86 -4.21
C HIS A 24 -3.90 3.88 -4.06
N TYR A 25 -3.40 3.41 -5.19
CA TYR A 25 -2.22 2.58 -5.32
C TYR A 25 -1.03 3.48 -5.66
N PHE A 26 -0.08 3.57 -4.74
CA PHE A 26 1.13 4.35 -4.88
C PHE A 26 2.21 3.51 -5.57
N PRO A 27 2.96 4.06 -6.53
CA PRO A 27 4.02 3.31 -7.18
C PRO A 27 5.13 2.94 -6.16
N PRO A 28 5.87 1.84 -6.39
CA PRO A 28 6.82 1.30 -5.41
C PRO A 28 8.02 2.21 -5.13
N ASP A 29 8.28 3.20 -5.97
CA ASP A 29 9.31 4.24 -5.80
C ASP A 29 8.80 5.43 -4.96
N ALA A 30 7.48 5.58 -4.79
CA ALA A 30 6.87 6.65 -4.00
C ALA A 30 6.71 6.31 -2.52
N ILE A 31 6.93 5.07 -2.11
CA ILE A 31 6.84 4.66 -0.70
C ILE A 31 8.17 4.90 0.03
N LYS A 32 8.10 5.36 1.27
CA LYS A 32 9.27 5.52 2.14
C LYS A 32 9.54 4.22 2.89
N ARG A 33 10.30 3.32 2.24
CA ARG A 33 10.60 1.95 2.74
C ARG A 33 11.08 1.85 4.19
N GLN A 34 11.68 2.91 4.75
CA GLN A 34 12.09 2.98 6.16
C GLN A 34 10.94 2.70 7.15
N TYR A 35 9.69 2.95 6.77
CA TYR A 35 8.51 2.70 7.61
C TYR A 35 7.86 1.34 7.39
N PHE A 36 8.39 0.49 6.50
CA PHE A 36 7.74 -0.75 6.09
C PHE A 36 8.53 -1.97 6.53
N LYS A 37 7.84 -2.94 7.12
CA LYS A 37 8.38 -4.25 7.47
C LYS A 37 7.58 -5.34 6.73
N PRO A 38 8.24 -6.39 6.21
CA PRO A 38 7.53 -7.48 5.56
C PRO A 38 6.56 -8.16 6.54
N SER A 39 5.34 -8.44 6.09
CA SER A 39 4.40 -9.29 6.80
C SER A 39 4.31 -10.66 6.13
N ALA A 40 4.05 -11.70 6.92
CA ALA A 40 3.74 -13.04 6.42
C ALA A 40 2.24 -13.20 6.06
N ALA A 41 1.45 -12.14 6.18
CA ALA A 41 0.04 -12.18 5.81
C ALA A 41 -0.13 -12.13 4.29
N HIS A 42 -1.06 -12.94 3.78
CA HIS A 42 -1.47 -12.95 2.39
C HIS A 42 -3.00 -13.14 2.31
N THR A 43 -3.63 -12.57 1.30
CA THR A 43 -5.05 -12.81 1.00
C THR A 43 -5.25 -12.96 -0.49
N THR A 44 -6.28 -13.69 -0.91
CA THR A 44 -6.55 -13.93 -2.33
C THR A 44 -7.80 -13.21 -2.77
N CYS A 45 -7.67 -12.38 -3.81
CA CYS A 45 -8.78 -11.76 -4.49
C CYS A 45 -9.07 -12.53 -5.80
N PRO A 46 -10.34 -12.90 -6.08
CA PRO A 46 -10.69 -13.68 -7.28
C PRO A 46 -10.21 -13.07 -8.59
N TRP A 47 -10.17 -11.74 -8.69
CA TRP A 47 -9.85 -11.06 -9.94
C TRP A 47 -8.51 -10.32 -9.93
N LYS A 48 -7.94 -9.99 -8.76
CA LYS A 48 -6.62 -9.34 -8.67
C LYS A 48 -5.47 -10.32 -8.44
N GLY A 49 -5.70 -11.48 -7.84
CA GLY A 49 -4.65 -12.42 -7.45
C GLY A 49 -4.32 -12.38 -5.96
N GLU A 50 -3.13 -12.81 -5.58
CA GLU A 50 -2.68 -12.83 -4.18
C GLU A 50 -2.11 -11.46 -3.77
N ALA A 51 -2.67 -10.89 -2.71
CA ALA A 51 -2.15 -9.70 -2.05
C ALA A 51 -1.12 -10.11 -0.99
N SER A 52 -0.04 -9.36 -0.91
CA SER A 52 0.94 -9.39 0.15
C SER A 52 0.85 -8.11 0.98
N TYR A 53 1.31 -8.17 2.23
CA TYR A 53 1.16 -7.07 3.19
C TYR A 53 2.49 -6.60 3.76
N TYR A 54 2.50 -5.35 4.19
CA TYR A 54 3.54 -4.77 5.02
C TYR A 54 2.94 -4.30 6.35
N ASP A 55 3.69 -4.52 7.42
CA ASP A 55 3.51 -3.80 8.67
C ASP A 55 4.10 -2.40 8.52
N VAL A 56 3.41 -1.37 9.03
CA VAL A 56 3.92 0.01 9.04
C VAL A 56 4.43 0.33 10.44
N ASP A 57 5.70 0.73 10.55
CA ASP A 57 6.32 1.15 11.80
C ASP A 57 6.69 2.62 11.75
N VAL A 58 6.09 3.42 12.63
CA VAL A 58 6.39 4.84 12.79
C VAL A 58 6.63 5.11 14.27
N ASN A 59 7.85 5.56 14.58
CA ASN A 59 8.27 5.91 15.94
C ASN A 59 8.06 4.77 16.96
N GLY A 60 8.27 3.52 16.56
CA GLY A 60 8.12 2.33 17.41
C GLY A 60 6.68 1.86 17.60
N GLN A 61 5.71 2.53 16.98
CA GLN A 61 4.33 2.05 16.91
C GLN A 61 4.13 1.26 15.62
N VAL A 62 3.60 0.06 15.73
CA VAL A 62 3.39 -0.85 14.59
C VAL A 62 1.91 -0.92 14.23
N ASN A 63 1.58 -0.57 12.99
CA ASN A 63 0.29 -0.81 12.37
C ASN A 63 0.37 -2.09 11.51
N LYS A 64 -0.19 -3.17 12.04
CA LYS A 64 -0.04 -4.49 11.45
C LYS A 64 -0.82 -4.64 10.14
N ASP A 65 -0.15 -5.13 9.11
CA ASP A 65 -0.65 -5.36 7.76
C ASP A 65 -1.34 -4.13 7.17
N ALA A 66 -0.88 -2.92 7.49
CA ALA A 66 -1.55 -1.64 7.18
C ALA A 66 -1.35 -1.16 5.75
N ALA A 67 -0.43 -1.80 5.02
CA ALA A 67 -0.20 -1.59 3.61
C ALA A 67 -0.29 -2.93 2.88
N TRP A 68 -0.90 -2.95 1.69
CA TRP A 68 -0.98 -4.14 0.85
C TRP A 68 -0.59 -3.82 -0.58
N TYR A 69 -0.16 -4.85 -1.30
CA TYR A 69 0.25 -4.78 -2.69
C TYR A 69 0.06 -6.13 -3.37
N TYR A 70 0.07 -6.13 -4.70
CA TYR A 70 0.00 -7.35 -5.50
C TYR A 70 1.33 -7.55 -6.21
N PRO A 71 2.20 -8.49 -5.79
CA PRO A 71 3.49 -8.73 -6.45
C PRO A 71 3.31 -9.33 -7.85
N SER A 72 2.30 -10.18 -8.02
CA SER A 72 1.99 -10.88 -9.27
C SER A 72 0.47 -10.87 -9.52
N PRO A 73 -0.13 -9.71 -9.85
CA PRO A 73 -1.56 -9.63 -10.07
C PRO A 73 -1.98 -10.34 -11.36
N LYS A 74 -3.27 -10.68 -11.44
CA LYS A 74 -3.90 -11.14 -12.69
C LYS A 74 -3.98 -10.01 -13.71
N ASP A 75 -4.23 -10.37 -14.97
CA ASP A 75 -4.24 -9.44 -16.11
C ASP A 75 -5.12 -8.20 -15.90
N ALA A 76 -6.29 -8.38 -15.28
CA ALA A 76 -7.24 -7.29 -15.00
C ALA A 76 -6.70 -6.23 -14.01
N ALA A 77 -5.63 -6.53 -13.27
CA ALA A 77 -5.03 -5.65 -12.27
C ALA A 77 -3.53 -5.41 -12.53
N LYS A 78 -3.04 -5.67 -13.75
CA LYS A 78 -1.61 -5.51 -14.11
C LYS A 78 -1.09 -4.09 -13.91
N ASN A 79 -1.93 -3.06 -14.06
CA ASN A 79 -1.55 -1.66 -13.87
C ASN A 79 -1.11 -1.33 -12.43
N ILE A 80 -1.49 -2.14 -11.43
CA ILE A 80 -1.12 -1.94 -10.02
C ILE A 80 -0.06 -2.95 -9.54
N THR A 81 0.67 -3.60 -10.45
CA THR A 81 1.73 -4.57 -10.10
C THR A 81 2.78 -3.92 -9.20
N GLY A 82 2.93 -4.41 -7.98
CA GLY A 82 3.85 -3.89 -6.98
C GLY A 82 3.49 -2.53 -6.38
N TYR A 83 2.35 -1.93 -6.78
CA TYR A 83 1.88 -0.69 -6.19
C TYR A 83 1.27 -0.95 -4.82
N VAL A 84 1.42 0.01 -3.92
CA VAL A 84 1.04 -0.13 -2.51
C VAL A 84 -0.18 0.73 -2.19
N ALA A 85 -1.19 0.12 -1.58
CA ALA A 85 -2.35 0.81 -1.03
C ALA A 85 -2.41 0.65 0.50
N PHE A 86 -3.22 1.47 1.16
CA PHE A 86 -3.19 1.66 2.61
C PHE A 86 -4.58 1.66 3.26
N TRP A 87 -4.67 1.16 4.49
CA TRP A 87 -5.91 1.09 5.30
C TRP A 87 -5.58 1.14 6.80
N LYS A 88 -6.48 0.69 7.67
CA LYS A 88 -6.27 0.58 9.12
C LYS A 88 -5.83 1.91 9.77
N GLY A 89 -6.50 2.99 9.40
CA GLY A 89 -6.25 4.32 9.96
C GLY A 89 -5.12 5.11 9.29
N VAL A 90 -4.46 4.56 8.27
CA VAL A 90 -3.63 5.37 7.36
C VAL A 90 -4.56 6.31 6.59
N LYS A 91 -4.34 7.62 6.72
CA LYS A 91 -5.11 8.64 6.02
C LYS A 91 -4.53 8.83 4.61
N VAL A 92 -5.38 8.66 3.59
CA VAL A 92 -5.02 8.98 2.21
C VAL A 92 -5.71 10.29 1.82
N GLU A 93 -4.91 11.30 1.50
CA GLU A 93 -5.37 12.61 1.02
C GLU A 93 -4.95 12.75 -0.45
N ALA A 94 -5.85 13.17 -1.35
CA ALA A 94 -5.61 13.24 -2.79
C ALA A 94 -5.79 14.65 -3.36
#